data_AF-A0A0Q4JB23-F1
#
_entry.id   AF-A0A0Q4JB23-F1
#
_cell.length_a   1.000
_cell.length_b   1.000
_cell.length_c   1.000
_cell.angle_alpha   90.00
_cell.angle_beta   90.00
_cell.angle_gamma   90.00
#
_symmetry.space_group_name_H-M   'P 1'
#
loop_
_entity.id
_entity.type
_entity.pdbx_description
1 polymer ?
#
loop_
_entity_poly.entity_id
_entity_poly.type
_entity_poly.pdbx_seq_one_letter_code
_entity_poly.pdbx_strand_id
1 'polypeptide(L)'
;MLRPVEDGPAVVVCSSCRHSPQAREDADGVRGGARLAEALRRIKGGSDRYDGVAVQDMPCLFACSDHCTVHLRAPGKIGYVLGRFTPDEDAARAILDYAVHHAASDHGQVRYADWPQGVKGHFIVRTPPPGFVAT
;
A
#
# COMPACT_ATOMS: atom_id res chain seq x y z
N MET A 1 1.76 14.36 15.80
CA MET A 1 3.17 14.01 16.11
C MET A 1 3.72 13.23 14.92
N LEU A 2 4.86 13.64 14.33
CA LEU A 2 5.46 12.99 13.16
C LEU A 2 6.71 12.21 13.58
N ARG A 3 6.92 11.03 12.99
CA ARG A 3 8.12 10.20 13.20
C ARG A 3 8.88 10.11 11.88
N PRO A 4 10.20 10.35 11.87
CA PRO A 4 10.99 10.15 10.66
C PRO A 4 11.00 8.67 10.25
N VAL A 5 11.02 8.43 8.94
CA VAL A 5 11.17 7.12 8.30
C VAL A 5 12.21 7.25 7.20
N GLU A 6 12.76 6.14 6.74
CA GLU A 6 13.64 6.14 5.56
C GLU A 6 12.92 6.73 4.35
N ASP A 7 13.63 7.60 3.64
CA ASP A 7 13.12 8.28 2.45
C ASP A 7 13.38 7.42 1.20
N GLY A 8 12.56 6.37 1.06
CA GLY A 8 12.65 5.38 -0.01
C GLY A 8 11.29 4.83 -0.42
N PRO A 9 11.25 3.83 -1.33
CA PRO A 9 10.01 3.18 -1.72
C PRO A 9 9.31 2.53 -0.53
N ALA A 10 8.03 2.85 -0.34
CA ALA A 10 7.27 2.38 0.80
C ALA A 10 5.80 2.10 0.45
N VAL A 11 5.29 1.02 1.05
CA VAL A 11 3.87 0.75 1.25
C VAL A 11 3.50 1.28 2.63
N VAL A 12 2.75 2.38 2.67
CA VAL A 12 2.22 2.94 3.92
C VAL A 12 0.81 2.39 4.16
N VAL A 13 0.66 1.54 5.16
CA VAL A 13 -0.61 0.88 5.50
C VAL A 13 -1.40 1.73 6.49
N CYS A 14 -2.69 1.92 6.22
CA CYS A 14 -3.61 2.49 7.20
C CYS A 14 -3.87 1.47 8.32
N SER A 15 -3.12 1.53 9.42
CA SER A 15 -3.15 0.47 10.46
C SER A 15 -4.47 0.37 11.23
N SER A 16 -5.30 1.42 11.22
CA SER A 16 -6.62 1.40 11.85
C SER A 16 -7.79 1.12 10.89
N CYS A 17 -7.50 0.75 9.63
CA CYS A 17 -8.52 0.45 8.63
C CYS A 17 -9.55 -0.59 9.10
N ARG A 18 -10.76 -0.46 8.58
CA ARG A 18 -11.84 -1.43 8.76
C ARG A 18 -11.44 -2.79 8.18
N HIS A 19 -11.92 -3.88 8.79
CA HIS A 19 -11.78 -5.23 8.26
C HIS A 19 -12.69 -5.45 7.04
N SER A 20 -13.91 -4.89 7.08
CA SER A 20 -14.90 -4.98 6.00
C SER A 20 -15.76 -3.70 5.96
N PRO A 21 -16.70 -3.54 4.99
CA PRO A 21 -17.53 -2.34 4.95
C PRO A 21 -18.38 -2.20 6.22
N GLN A 22 -18.77 -3.33 6.81
CA GLN A 22 -19.63 -3.40 7.99
C GLN A 22 -18.85 -3.53 9.31
N ALA A 23 -17.62 -4.05 9.29
CA ALA A 23 -16.87 -4.37 10.51
C ALA A 23 -15.53 -3.65 10.59
N ARG A 24 -15.22 -3.06 11.75
CA ARG A 24 -13.88 -2.46 11.99
C ARG A 24 -12.82 -3.52 12.26
N GLU A 25 -13.22 -4.62 12.88
CA GLU A 25 -12.37 -5.70 13.37
C GLU A 25 -12.88 -7.04 12.81
N ASP A 26 -12.00 -8.03 12.79
CA ASP A 26 -12.36 -9.42 12.51
C ASP A 26 -12.90 -10.13 13.77
N ALA A 27 -13.09 -11.45 13.67
CA ALA A 27 -13.59 -12.28 14.78
C ALA A 27 -12.64 -12.31 16.00
N ASP A 28 -11.35 -12.03 15.81
CA ASP A 28 -10.34 -12.00 16.87
C ASP A 28 -10.17 -10.58 17.47
N GLY A 29 -10.98 -9.60 17.04
CA GLY A 29 -10.87 -8.22 17.49
C GLY A 29 -9.73 -7.42 16.83
N VAL A 30 -9.17 -7.91 15.71
CA VAL A 30 -8.05 -7.26 15.03
C VAL A 30 -8.54 -6.35 13.90
N ARG A 31 -8.03 -5.12 13.84
CA ARG A 31 -8.31 -4.17 12.76
C ARG A 31 -7.86 -4.72 11.40
N GLY A 32 -8.65 -4.49 10.35
CA GLY A 32 -8.28 -4.88 8.98
C GLY A 32 -6.94 -4.32 8.54
N GLY A 33 -6.67 -3.07 8.88
CA GLY A 33 -5.37 -2.44 8.63
C GLY A 33 -4.19 -3.15 9.28
N ALA A 34 -4.37 -3.62 10.53
CA ALA A 34 -3.35 -4.38 11.24
C ALA A 34 -3.12 -5.76 10.61
N ARG A 35 -4.20 -6.45 10.19
CA ARG A 35 -4.10 -7.72 9.43
C ARG A 35 -3.37 -7.56 8.10
N LEU A 36 -3.69 -6.51 7.34
CA LEU A 36 -2.99 -6.24 6.08
C LEU A 36 -1.50 -5.94 6.32
N ALA A 37 -1.18 -5.16 7.36
CA ALA A 37 0.20 -4.88 7.71
C ALA A 37 0.98 -6.14 8.15
N GLU A 38 0.33 -7.07 8.86
CA GLU A 38 0.90 -8.37 9.19
C GLU A 38 1.17 -9.20 7.93
N ALA A 39 0.18 -9.32 7.05
CA ALA A 39 0.30 -10.05 5.78
C ALA A 39 1.43 -9.48 4.91
N LEU A 40 1.51 -8.15 4.76
CA LEU A 40 2.59 -7.48 4.03
C LEU A 40 3.97 -7.83 4.59
N ARG A 41 4.15 -7.79 5.92
CA ARG A 41 5.44 -8.14 6.53
C ARG A 41 5.79 -9.61 6.36
N ARG A 42 4.80 -10.50 6.46
CA ARG A 42 4.96 -11.95 6.27
C ARG A 42 5.40 -12.27 4.84
N ILE A 43 4.71 -11.71 3.84
CA ILE A 43 5.04 -11.91 2.42
C ILE A 43 6.41 -11.31 2.09
N LYS A 44 6.70 -10.09 2.59
CA LYS A 44 8.01 -9.47 2.44
C LYS A 44 9.13 -10.34 3.04
N GLY A 45 8.95 -10.88 4.24
CA GLY A 45 9.96 -11.71 4.91
C GLY A 45 10.22 -13.07 4.23
N GLY A 46 9.35 -13.49 3.31
CA GLY A 46 9.49 -14.73 2.55
C GLY A 46 10.32 -14.62 1.27
N SER A 47 10.75 -13.43 0.86
CA SER A 47 11.52 -13.24 -0.39
C SER A 47 12.33 -11.93 -0.40
N ASP A 48 13.58 -12.03 -0.83
CA ASP A 48 14.51 -10.91 -1.10
C ASP A 48 14.00 -9.92 -2.17
N ARG A 49 13.10 -10.36 -3.06
CA ARG A 49 12.42 -9.54 -4.08
C ARG A 49 11.89 -8.22 -3.53
N TYR A 50 11.48 -8.22 -2.26
CA TYR A 50 10.81 -7.09 -1.62
C TYR A 50 11.75 -6.22 -0.78
N ASP A 51 13.05 -6.50 -0.73
CA ASP A 51 14.00 -5.83 0.17
C ASP A 51 14.09 -4.31 -0.03
N GLY A 52 13.96 -3.84 -1.27
CA GLY A 52 13.94 -2.41 -1.60
C GLY A 52 12.64 -1.66 -1.28
N VAL A 53 11.62 -2.32 -0.71
CA VAL A 53 10.33 -1.72 -0.36
C VAL A 53 10.09 -1.82 1.15
N ALA A 54 9.90 -0.67 1.81
CA ALA A 54 9.52 -0.62 3.21
C ALA A 54 8.02 -0.85 3.40
N VAL A 55 7.64 -1.49 4.51
CA VAL A 55 6.24 -1.56 4.98
C VAL A 55 6.13 -0.67 6.22
N GLN A 56 5.31 0.37 6.14
CA GLN A 56 5.21 1.41 7.18
C GLN A 56 3.77 1.55 7.66
N ASP A 57 3.57 1.76 8.95
CA ASP A 57 2.23 1.97 9.51
C ASP A 57 1.92 3.46 9.63
N MET A 58 0.72 3.85 9.20
CA MET A 58 0.12 5.15 9.49
C MET A 58 -1.25 4.92 10.13
N PRO A 59 -1.57 5.58 11.27
CA PRO A 59 -2.84 5.32 11.94
C PRO A 59 -4.07 5.52 11.06
N CYS A 60 -4.13 6.55 10.20
CA CYS A 60 -5.29 6.82 9.37
C CYS A 60 -4.89 7.49 8.04
N LEU A 61 -5.50 7.05 6.94
CA LEU A 61 -5.43 7.68 5.60
C LEU A 61 -6.75 8.35 5.18
N PHE A 62 -7.73 8.48 6.09
CA PHE A 62 -9.05 9.09 5.87
C PHE A 62 -9.92 8.46 4.74
N ALA A 63 -9.59 7.25 4.29
CA ALA A 63 -10.27 6.56 3.20
C ALA A 63 -11.05 5.32 3.68
N CYS A 64 -11.83 5.45 4.76
CA CYS A 64 -12.50 4.32 5.40
C CYS A 64 -13.57 3.63 4.53
N SER A 65 -14.16 4.33 3.56
CA SER A 65 -15.09 3.76 2.57
C SER A 65 -14.43 2.69 1.71
N ASP A 66 -13.15 2.87 1.42
CA ASP A 66 -12.37 2.03 0.50
C ASP A 66 -11.36 1.13 1.23
N HIS A 67 -11.69 0.69 2.45
CA HIS A 67 -10.88 -0.24 3.22
C HIS A 67 -10.50 -1.53 2.47
N CYS A 68 -9.41 -2.22 2.82
CA CYS A 68 -8.24 -1.68 3.52
C CYS A 68 -7.40 -0.82 2.57
N THR A 69 -6.83 0.29 3.04
CA THR A 69 -6.07 1.22 2.18
C THR A 69 -4.57 1.23 2.44
N VAL A 70 -3.82 1.44 1.37
CA VAL A 70 -2.38 1.66 1.38
C VAL A 70 -2.03 2.89 0.54
N HIS A 71 -0.96 3.59 0.91
CA HIS A 71 -0.35 4.63 0.10
C HIS A 71 1.04 4.17 -0.35
N LEU A 72 1.21 4.02 -1.65
CA LEU A 72 2.49 3.76 -2.29
C LEU A 72 3.19 5.09 -2.56
N ARG A 73 4.42 5.22 -2.09
CA ARG A 73 5.24 6.42 -2.30
C ARG A 73 6.71 6.07 -2.47
N ALA A 74 7.43 6.94 -3.16
CA ALA A 74 8.88 7.00 -3.20
C ALA A 74 9.32 8.44 -3.51
N PRO A 75 10.54 8.85 -3.16
CA PRO A 75 11.04 10.20 -3.44
C PRO A 75 10.93 10.55 -4.93
N GLY A 76 10.35 11.71 -5.24
CA GLY A 76 10.25 12.21 -6.62
C GLY A 76 9.33 11.40 -7.55
N LYS A 77 8.59 10.41 -7.05
CA LYS A 77 7.69 9.57 -7.85
C LYS A 77 6.23 9.89 -7.57
N ILE A 78 5.38 9.68 -8.57
CA ILE A 78 3.93 9.70 -8.40
C ILE A 78 3.54 8.67 -7.34
N GLY A 79 2.77 9.09 -6.35
CA GLY A 79 2.20 8.20 -5.34
C GLY A 79 0.82 7.70 -5.73
N TYR A 80 0.39 6.61 -5.09
CA TYR A 80 -0.93 6.04 -5.30
C TYR A 80 -1.56 5.64 -3.99
N VAL A 81 -2.82 6.02 -3.79
CA VAL A 81 -3.66 5.41 -2.75
C VAL A 81 -4.47 4.31 -3.40
N LEU A 82 -4.29 3.09 -2.90
CA LEU A 82 -5.07 1.93 -3.30
C LEU A 82 -5.93 1.50 -2.11
N GLY A 83 -7.06 0.88 -2.41
CA GLY A 83 -7.96 0.35 -1.40
C GLY A 83 -8.92 -0.69 -1.95
N ARG A 84 -9.97 -1.00 -1.20
CA ARG A 84 -10.92 -2.09 -1.45
C ARG A 84 -10.27 -3.47 -1.32
N PHE A 85 -9.20 -3.57 -0.53
CA PHE A 85 -8.51 -4.83 -0.29
C PHE A 85 -9.14 -5.61 0.86
N THR A 86 -9.32 -6.90 0.64
CA THR A 86 -9.36 -7.89 1.72
C THR A 86 -7.98 -7.94 2.38
N PRO A 87 -7.86 -7.91 3.72
CA PRO A 87 -6.57 -7.89 4.40
C PRO A 87 -5.95 -9.31 4.49
N ASP A 88 -5.66 -9.91 3.33
CA ASP A 88 -5.12 -11.27 3.19
C ASP A 88 -3.73 -11.28 2.51
N GLU A 89 -3.15 -12.48 2.38
CA GLU A 89 -1.83 -12.68 1.78
C GLU A 89 -1.80 -12.42 0.27
N ASP A 90 -2.90 -12.67 -0.45
CA ASP A 90 -2.98 -12.45 -1.90
C ASP A 90 -2.98 -10.95 -2.22
N ALA A 91 -3.76 -10.16 -1.48
CA ALA A 91 -3.74 -8.71 -1.56
C ALA A 91 -2.37 -8.16 -1.18
N ALA A 92 -1.77 -8.65 -0.09
CA ALA A 92 -0.44 -8.24 0.34
C ALA A 92 0.63 -8.50 -0.74
N ARG A 93 0.61 -9.68 -1.36
CA ARG A 93 1.52 -10.03 -2.46
C ARG A 93 1.34 -9.13 -3.67
N ALA A 94 0.09 -8.91 -4.11
CA ALA A 94 -0.19 -8.04 -5.26
C ALA A 94 0.25 -6.59 -5.01
N ILE A 95 0.04 -6.06 -3.80
CA ILE A 95 0.50 -4.73 -3.39
C ILE A 95 2.03 -4.64 -3.45
N LEU A 96 2.74 -5.63 -2.89
CA LEU A 96 4.20 -5.64 -2.87
C LEU A 96 4.80 -5.80 -4.28
N ASP A 97 4.22 -6.67 -5.11
CA ASP A 97 4.67 -6.83 -6.50
C ASP A 97 4.50 -5.52 -7.29
N TYR A 98 3.38 -4.82 -7.10
CA TYR A 98 3.20 -3.50 -7.71
C TYR A 98 4.17 -2.47 -7.14
N ALA A 99 4.45 -2.50 -5.82
CA ALA A 99 5.41 -1.60 -5.19
C ALA A 99 6.84 -1.79 -5.72
N VAL A 100 7.24 -3.01 -6.05
CA VAL A 100 8.52 -3.31 -6.71
C VAL A 100 8.57 -2.69 -8.10
N HIS A 101 7.52 -2.87 -8.92
CA HIS A 101 7.45 -2.24 -10.24
C HIS A 101 7.42 -0.71 -10.16
N HIS A 102 6.70 -0.16 -9.17
CA HIS A 102 6.64 1.27 -8.88
C HIS A 102 8.02 1.83 -8.55
N ALA A 103 8.75 1.17 -7.65
CA ALA A 103 10.12 1.55 -7.27
C ALA A 103 11.06 1.56 -8.47
N ALA A 104 10.95 0.56 -9.35
CA ALA A 104 11.79 0.41 -10.55
C ALA A 104 11.46 1.38 -11.68
N SER A 105 10.24 1.95 -11.72
CA SER A 105 9.83 2.89 -12.77
C SER A 105 10.41 4.28 -12.55
N ASP A 106 10.74 5.02 -13.62
CA ASP A 106 11.40 6.34 -13.49
C ASP A 106 10.60 7.33 -12.63
N HIS A 107 9.31 7.48 -12.91
CA HIS A 107 8.43 8.48 -12.29
C HIS A 107 7.31 7.89 -11.42
N GLY A 108 7.39 6.61 -11.06
CA GLY A 108 6.33 5.90 -10.33
C GLY A 108 5.20 5.37 -11.23
N GLN A 109 5.23 5.62 -12.53
CA GLN A 109 4.20 5.14 -13.45
C GLN A 109 4.55 3.74 -13.97
N VAL A 110 3.85 2.73 -13.45
CA VAL A 110 3.96 1.35 -13.93
C VAL A 110 3.08 1.15 -15.17
N ARG A 111 3.62 0.56 -16.23
CA ARG A 111 2.84 0.22 -17.45
C ARG A 111 1.75 -0.78 -17.10
N TYR A 112 0.56 -0.61 -17.65
CA TYR A 112 -0.60 -1.46 -17.32
C TYR A 112 -0.37 -2.97 -17.53
N ALA A 113 0.46 -3.35 -18.52
CA ALA A 113 0.83 -4.74 -18.78
C ALA A 113 1.60 -5.39 -17.62
N ASP A 114 2.31 -4.58 -16.83
CA ASP A 114 3.12 -5.02 -15.69
C ASP A 114 2.32 -5.00 -14.36
N TRP A 115 1.01 -4.71 -14.41
CA TRP A 115 0.19 -4.62 -13.19
C TRP A 115 -0.19 -6.02 -12.70
N PRO A 116 0.12 -6.37 -11.43
CA PRO A 116 -0.41 -7.57 -10.79
C PRO A 116 -1.93 -7.59 -10.84
N GLN A 117 -2.53 -8.76 -11.06
CA GLN A 117 -3.98 -8.87 -11.18
C GLN A 117 -4.71 -8.35 -9.94
N GLY A 118 -4.17 -8.63 -8.74
CA GLY A 118 -4.77 -8.23 -7.47
C GLY A 118 -4.79 -6.72 -7.18
N VAL A 119 -4.13 -5.86 -7.97
CA VAL A 119 -4.22 -4.40 -7.81
C VAL A 119 -5.10 -3.73 -8.88
N LYS A 120 -5.50 -4.45 -9.93
CA LYS A 120 -6.35 -3.88 -10.98
C LYS A 120 -7.73 -3.55 -10.41
N GLY A 121 -8.18 -2.32 -10.61
CA GLY A 121 -9.43 -1.81 -10.04
C GLY A 121 -9.34 -1.31 -8.60
N HIS A 122 -8.18 -1.36 -7.95
CA HIS A 122 -8.00 -0.93 -6.55
C HIS A 122 -7.50 0.51 -6.38
N PHE A 123 -7.13 1.20 -7.46
CA PHE A 123 -6.62 2.58 -7.42
C PHE A 123 -7.74 3.59 -7.11
N ILE A 124 -7.46 4.52 -6.18
CA ILE A 124 -8.40 5.56 -5.71
C ILE A 124 -7.86 6.95 -6.03
N VAL A 125 -6.59 7.20 -5.67
CA VAL A 125 -5.94 8.50 -5.84
C VAL A 125 -4.59 8.33 -6.52
N ARG A 126 -4.26 9.25 -7.42
CA ARG A 126 -2.92 9.48 -7.94
C ARG A 126 -2.41 10.79 -7.35
N THR A 127 -1.29 10.76 -6.63
CA THR A 127 -0.72 11.94 -5.96
C THR A 127 0.56 12.37 -6.67
N PRO A 128 0.74 13.67 -6.98
CA PRO A 128 2.00 14.14 -7.51
C PRO A 128 3.08 14.15 -6.41
N PRO A 129 4.37 13.98 -6.76
CA PRO A 129 5.45 14.19 -5.81
C PRO A 129 5.58 15.67 -5.44
N PRO A 130 6.16 16.00 -4.27
CA PRO A 130 6.34 17.39 -3.84
C PRO A 130 7.07 18.23 -4.88
N GLY A 131 6.47 19.36 -5.28
CA GLY A 131 7.07 20.30 -6.24
C GLY A 131 6.86 19.94 -7.72
N PHE A 132 6.10 18.89 -8.03
CA PHE A 132 5.83 18.46 -9.41
C PHE A 132 4.33 18.24 -9.65
N VAL A 133 3.94 18.14 -10.91
CA VAL A 133 2.67 17.56 -11.36
C VAL A 133 2.96 16.64 -12.53
N ALA A 134 2.12 15.62 -12.74
CA ALA A 134 2.22 14.76 -13.92
C ALA A 134 1.45 15.41 -15.08
N THR A 135 2.04 15.41 -16.28
CA THR A 135 1.45 15.90 -17.53
C THR A 135 1.26 14.76 -18.51
#